data_AF-A0A5J4L6S0-F1
#
_entry.id   AF-A0A5J4L6S0-F1
#
_cell.length_a   1.000
_cell.length_b   1.000
_cell.length_c   1.000
_cell.angle_alpha   90.00
_cell.angle_beta   90.00
_cell.angle_gamma   90.00
#
_symmetry.space_group_name_H-M   'P 1'
#
loop_
_entity.id
_entity.type
_entity.pdbx_description
1 polymer ?
#
loop_
_entity_poly.entity_id
_entity_poly.type
_entity_poly.pdbx_seq_one_letter_code
_entity_poly.pdbx_strand_id
1 'polypeptide(L)'
;MDQGLAAYYVGIGAFIGTLITAAVSYLAARHSANIAAKASAEQVANQATVERAQWIRQEQRQAYGDVIRAYSQLAHTLARLRVAIHDEAPTGELLDSIDVQQSLLHVACYNTRLFGPPVIADIVKPLAEAGREDAQAHRELGMHSMAGGSPQLAEIQGKVNASRREMGRAFTAFTDAASTVLLGGTEEAVEIRRRAGLER
;
A
#
# COMPACT_ATOMS: atom_id res chain seq x y z
N MET A 1 45.02 -24.02 -75.33
CA MET A 1 44.14 -22.84 -75.40
C MET A 1 43.15 -22.96 -74.23
N ASP A 2 43.68 -23.02 -72.99
CA ASP A 2 42.99 -23.61 -71.82
C ASP A 2 42.77 -22.64 -70.66
N GLN A 3 43.19 -21.37 -70.81
CA GLN A 3 43.05 -20.37 -69.75
C GLN A 3 41.65 -19.71 -69.72
N GLY A 4 40.88 -19.79 -70.82
CA GLY A 4 39.52 -19.21 -70.91
C GLY A 4 38.44 -20.02 -70.20
N LEU A 5 38.57 -21.36 -70.14
CA LEU A 5 37.59 -22.23 -69.45
C LEU A 5 37.77 -22.20 -67.92
N ALA A 6 39.01 -22.09 -67.43
CA ALA A 6 39.27 -21.99 -66.00
C ALA A 6 38.69 -20.70 -65.38
N ALA A 7 38.78 -19.56 -66.08
CA ALA A 7 38.20 -18.30 -65.63
C ALA A 7 36.66 -18.33 -65.57
N TYR A 8 36.01 -19.08 -66.48
CA TYR A 8 34.55 -19.25 -66.51
C TYR A 8 34.04 -20.10 -65.33
N TYR A 9 34.71 -21.21 -65.00
CA TYR A 9 34.33 -22.05 -63.86
C TYR A 9 34.60 -21.38 -62.50
N VAL A 10 35.68 -20.59 -62.38
CA VAL A 10 35.95 -19.79 -61.17
C VAL A 10 34.90 -18.69 -60.98
N GLY A 11 34.47 -18.02 -62.07
CA GLY A 11 33.41 -17.01 -62.02
C GLY A 11 32.04 -17.56 -61.60
N ILE A 12 31.66 -18.73 -62.10
CA ILE A 12 30.39 -19.39 -61.71
C ILE A 12 30.45 -19.91 -60.27
N GLY A 13 31.58 -20.47 -59.85
CA GLY A 13 31.79 -20.91 -58.45
C GLY A 13 31.69 -19.74 -57.46
N ALA A 14 32.28 -18.59 -57.78
CA ALA A 14 32.20 -17.38 -56.96
C ALA A 14 30.78 -16.79 -56.91
N PHE A 15 30.02 -16.85 -58.01
CA PHE A 15 28.63 -16.37 -58.08
C PHE A 15 27.66 -17.28 -57.30
N ILE A 16 27.79 -18.60 -57.44
CA ILE A 16 26.98 -19.56 -56.67
C ILE A 16 27.33 -19.49 -55.18
N GLY A 17 28.62 -19.36 -54.84
CA GLY A 17 29.07 -19.19 -53.45
C GLY A 17 28.50 -17.92 -52.80
N THR A 18 28.44 -16.80 -53.52
CA THR A 18 27.85 -15.54 -53.01
C THR A 18 26.34 -15.62 -52.86
N LEU A 19 25.62 -16.30 -53.77
CA LEU A 19 24.17 -16.50 -53.64
C LEU A 19 23.80 -17.38 -52.45
N ILE A 20 24.53 -18.47 -52.21
CA ILE A 20 24.31 -19.34 -51.03
C ILE A 20 24.60 -18.56 -49.75
N THR A 21 25.72 -17.82 -49.71
CA THR A 21 26.09 -17.01 -48.53
C THR A 21 25.06 -15.91 -48.26
N ALA A 22 24.54 -15.25 -49.30
CA ALA A 22 23.48 -14.24 -49.18
C ALA A 22 22.16 -14.83 -48.68
N ALA A 23 21.76 -16.01 -49.19
CA ALA A 23 20.55 -16.69 -48.75
C ALA A 23 20.63 -17.15 -47.28
N VAL A 24 21.77 -17.72 -46.87
CA VAL A 24 22.02 -18.11 -45.47
C VAL A 24 22.02 -16.87 -44.56
N SER A 25 22.65 -15.78 -45.00
CA SER A 25 22.66 -14.51 -44.25
C SER A 25 21.26 -13.92 -44.10
N TYR A 26 20.44 -13.98 -45.15
CA TYR A 26 19.05 -13.51 -45.12
C TYR A 26 18.17 -14.35 -44.19
N LEU A 27 18.30 -15.68 -44.25
CA LEU A 27 17.56 -16.59 -43.36
C LEU A 27 18.00 -16.42 -41.90
N ALA A 28 19.30 -16.30 -41.65
CA ALA A 28 19.85 -16.04 -40.33
C ALA A 28 19.38 -14.68 -39.78
N ALA A 29 19.36 -13.63 -40.61
CA ALA A 29 18.87 -12.31 -40.24
C ALA A 29 17.36 -12.30 -39.95
N ARG A 30 16.55 -13.05 -40.71
CA ARG A 30 15.11 -13.17 -40.46
C ARG A 30 14.82 -13.95 -39.18
N HIS A 31 15.58 -15.02 -38.93
CA HIS A 31 15.47 -15.80 -37.70
C HIS A 31 15.91 -14.99 -36.48
N SER A 32 17.03 -14.28 -36.56
CA SER A 32 17.52 -13.41 -35.49
C SER A 32 16.59 -12.24 -35.24
N ALA A 33 16.00 -11.63 -36.27
CA ALA A 33 14.99 -10.58 -36.12
C ALA A 33 13.72 -11.07 -35.42
N ASN A 34 13.24 -12.27 -35.74
CA ASN A 34 12.08 -12.87 -35.07
C ASN A 34 12.37 -13.20 -33.60
N ILE A 35 13.57 -13.70 -33.28
CA ILE A 35 13.99 -13.95 -31.89
C ILE A 35 14.13 -12.64 -31.13
N ALA A 36 14.77 -11.64 -31.72
CA ALA A 36 14.92 -10.31 -31.11
C ALA A 36 13.56 -9.65 -30.86
N ALA A 37 12.62 -9.76 -31.79
CA ALA A 37 11.25 -9.25 -31.63
C ALA A 37 10.50 -9.95 -30.48
N LYS A 38 10.61 -11.28 -30.36
CA LYS A 38 10.03 -12.04 -29.24
C LYS A 38 10.66 -11.67 -27.91
N ALA A 39 12.00 -11.63 -27.85
CA ALA A 39 12.73 -11.26 -26.65
C ALA A 39 12.39 -9.83 -26.21
N SER A 40 12.25 -8.89 -27.16
CA SER A 40 11.82 -7.52 -26.88
C SER A 40 10.38 -7.46 -26.35
N ALA A 41 9.46 -8.24 -26.92
CA ALA A 41 8.08 -8.33 -26.44
C ALA A 41 8.00 -8.92 -25.02
N GLU A 42 8.74 -9.99 -24.74
CA GLU A 42 8.86 -10.59 -23.41
C GLU A 42 9.49 -9.62 -22.41
N GLN A 43 10.53 -8.87 -22.82
CA GLN A 43 11.16 -7.85 -21.98
C GLN A 43 10.19 -6.73 -21.62
N VAL A 44 9.41 -6.22 -22.57
CA VAL A 44 8.39 -5.18 -22.31
C VAL A 44 7.29 -5.71 -21.39
N ALA A 45 6.84 -6.96 -21.58
CA ALA A 45 5.83 -7.56 -20.70
C ALA A 45 6.34 -7.75 -19.26
N ASN A 46 7.59 -8.20 -19.11
CA ASN A 46 8.25 -8.34 -17.81
C ASN A 46 8.43 -6.96 -17.15
N GLN A 47 8.86 -5.95 -17.91
CA GLN A 47 9.01 -4.59 -17.42
C GLN A 47 7.68 -4.00 -16.95
N ALA A 48 6.60 -4.12 -17.72
CA ALA A 48 5.28 -3.66 -17.34
C ALA A 48 4.77 -4.32 -16.04
N THR A 49 5.08 -5.60 -15.84
CA THR A 49 4.74 -6.33 -14.62
C THR A 49 5.47 -5.78 -13.40
N VAL A 50 6.77 -5.52 -13.54
CA VAL A 50 7.61 -4.94 -12.47
C VAL A 50 7.16 -3.51 -12.14
N GLU A 51 6.94 -2.67 -13.15
CA GLU A 51 6.47 -1.29 -12.98
C GLU A 51 5.12 -1.24 -12.26
N ARG A 52 4.17 -2.09 -12.68
CA ARG A 52 2.88 -2.21 -11.99
C ARG A 52 3.04 -2.62 -10.53
N ALA A 53 3.90 -3.59 -10.23
CA ALA A 53 4.14 -4.04 -8.86
C ALA A 53 4.82 -2.96 -8.00
N GLN A 54 5.67 -2.11 -8.59
CA GLN A 54 6.25 -0.97 -7.90
C GLN A 54 5.22 0.12 -7.63
N TRP A 55 4.37 0.43 -8.61
CA TRP A 55 3.29 1.40 -8.47
C TRP A 55 2.31 1.00 -7.36
N ILE A 56 1.84 -0.25 -7.34
CA ILE A 56 0.95 -0.75 -6.27
C ILE A 56 1.59 -0.59 -4.89
N ARG A 57 2.88 -0.93 -4.75
CA ARG A 57 3.60 -0.76 -3.48
C ARG A 57 3.72 0.70 -3.06
N GLN A 58 3.86 1.62 -4.02
CA GLN A 58 3.88 3.05 -3.74
C GLN A 58 2.52 3.54 -3.24
N GLU A 59 1.42 3.18 -3.92
CA GLU A 59 0.06 3.53 -3.50
C GLU A 59 -0.28 2.94 -2.12
N GLN A 60 0.15 1.70 -1.84
CA GLN A 60 0.01 1.09 -0.51
C GLN A 60 0.73 1.88 0.58
N ARG A 61 2.00 2.26 0.35
CA ARG A 61 2.75 3.08 1.31
C ARG A 61 2.07 4.42 1.57
N GLN A 62 1.53 5.05 0.53
CA GLN A 62 0.81 6.30 0.66
C GLN A 62 -0.47 6.11 1.51
N ALA A 63 -1.31 5.15 1.15
CA ALA A 63 -2.54 4.86 1.88
C ALA A 63 -2.29 4.51 3.36
N TYR A 64 -1.27 3.70 3.65
CA TYR A 64 -0.93 3.37 5.05
C TYR A 64 -0.35 4.57 5.81
N GLY A 65 0.46 5.39 5.13
CA GLY A 65 0.95 6.66 5.68
C GLY A 65 -0.17 7.62 6.04
N ASP A 66 -1.24 7.68 5.24
CA ASP A 66 -2.41 8.51 5.50
C ASP A 66 -3.17 8.05 6.74
N VAL A 67 -3.30 6.74 6.96
CA VAL A 67 -3.88 6.19 8.21
C VAL A 67 -3.04 6.59 9.42
N ILE A 68 -1.71 6.44 9.36
CA ILE A 68 -0.80 6.82 10.46
C ILE A 68 -0.90 8.30 10.77
N ARG A 69 -0.96 9.15 9.74
CA ARG A 69 -1.10 10.60 9.90
C ARG A 69 -2.43 10.96 10.57
N ALA A 70 -3.54 10.43 10.05
CA ALA A 70 -4.88 10.71 10.59
C ALA A 70 -5.04 10.22 12.04
N TYR A 71 -4.51 9.03 12.36
CA TYR A 71 -4.47 8.53 13.74
C TYR A 71 -3.69 9.47 14.65
N SER A 72 -2.50 9.91 14.23
CA SER A 72 -1.64 10.78 15.02
C SER A 72 -2.30 12.14 15.28
N GLN A 73 -2.99 12.70 14.28
CA GLN A 73 -3.74 13.94 14.40
C GLN A 73 -4.89 13.81 15.40
N LEU A 74 -5.70 12.74 15.28
CA LEU A 74 -6.79 12.47 16.24
C LEU A 74 -6.24 12.27 17.66
N ALA A 75 -5.25 11.40 17.83
CA ALA A 75 -4.65 11.12 19.15
C ALA A 75 -4.06 12.38 19.79
N HIS A 76 -3.44 13.26 19.00
CA HIS A 76 -2.92 14.53 19.48
C HIS A 76 -4.04 15.49 19.91
N THR A 77 -5.10 15.63 19.13
CA THR A 77 -6.27 16.43 19.50
C THR A 77 -6.91 15.93 20.80
N LEU A 78 -7.11 14.62 20.93
CA LEU A 78 -7.66 14.01 22.15
C LEU A 78 -6.74 14.24 23.36
N ALA A 79 -5.42 14.16 23.17
CA ALA A 79 -4.46 14.47 24.21
C ALA A 79 -4.53 15.95 24.65
N ARG A 80 -4.60 16.89 23.69
CA ARG A 80 -4.77 18.32 23.96
C ARG A 80 -6.07 18.60 24.70
N LEU A 81 -7.16 17.94 24.34
CA LEU A 81 -8.45 18.09 25.04
C LEU A 81 -8.33 17.69 26.52
N ARG A 82 -7.67 16.57 26.83
CA ARG A 82 -7.46 16.17 28.23
C ARG A 82 -6.65 17.17 29.03
N VAL A 83 -5.61 17.74 28.43
CA VAL A 83 -4.80 18.79 29.06
C VAL A 83 -5.65 20.03 29.30
N ALA A 84 -6.41 20.48 28.31
CA ALA A 84 -7.30 21.63 28.46
C ALA A 84 -8.37 21.42 29.53
N ILE A 85 -8.94 20.20 29.63
CA ILE A 85 -9.88 19.83 30.70
C ILE A 85 -9.21 19.90 32.08
N HIS A 86 -7.99 19.38 32.20
CA HIS A 86 -7.24 19.40 33.46
C HIS A 86 -6.89 20.83 33.90
N ASP A 87 -6.50 21.68 32.94
CA ASP A 87 -6.09 23.06 33.16
C ASP A 87 -7.27 24.05 33.22
N GLU A 88 -8.52 23.54 33.17
CA GLU A 88 -9.76 24.33 33.10
C GLU A 88 -9.75 25.37 31.94
N ALA A 89 -9.04 25.06 30.87
CA ALA A 89 -8.89 25.90 29.69
C ALA A 89 -10.06 25.71 28.69
N PRO A 90 -10.31 26.67 27.77
CA PRO A 90 -11.35 26.55 26.76
C PRO A 90 -11.19 25.29 25.88
N THR A 91 -12.25 24.49 25.76
CA THR A 91 -12.26 23.20 25.05
C THR A 91 -13.04 23.21 23.73
N GLY A 92 -13.81 24.26 23.44
CA GLY A 92 -14.76 24.30 22.31
C GLY A 92 -14.12 23.96 20.96
N GLU A 93 -13.05 24.65 20.58
CA GLU A 93 -12.34 24.40 19.32
C GLU A 93 -11.78 22.96 19.23
N LEU A 94 -11.30 22.42 20.36
CA LEU A 94 -10.80 21.05 20.41
C LEU A 94 -11.94 20.04 20.20
N LEU A 95 -13.10 20.26 20.83
CA LEU A 95 -14.27 19.41 20.67
C LEU A 95 -14.77 19.37 19.22
N ASP A 96 -14.82 20.53 18.56
CA ASP A 96 -15.20 20.64 17.15
C ASP A 96 -14.19 19.93 16.24
N SER A 97 -12.89 20.09 16.54
CA SER A 97 -11.83 19.47 15.74
C SER A 97 -11.84 17.94 15.81
N ILE A 98 -12.38 17.33 16.88
CA ILE A 98 -12.46 15.87 17.02
C ILE A 98 -13.31 15.25 15.91
N ASP A 99 -14.43 15.87 15.51
CA ASP A 99 -15.30 15.32 14.45
C ASP A 99 -14.58 15.26 13.11
N VAL A 100 -13.83 16.33 12.81
CA VAL A 100 -13.03 16.42 11.59
C VAL A 100 -11.94 15.35 11.61
N GLN A 101 -11.17 15.24 12.70
CA GLN A 101 -10.08 14.26 12.77
C GLN A 101 -10.58 12.81 12.79
N GLN A 102 -11.69 12.53 13.46
CA GLN A 102 -12.32 11.20 13.45
C GLN A 102 -12.82 10.82 12.05
N SER A 103 -13.42 11.77 11.33
CA SER A 103 -13.86 11.56 9.95
C SER A 103 -12.68 11.31 9.00
N LEU A 104 -11.60 12.07 9.15
CA LEU A 104 -10.37 11.88 8.38
C LEU A 104 -9.75 10.50 8.63
N LEU A 105 -9.70 10.05 9.89
CA LEU A 105 -9.25 8.71 10.23
C LEU A 105 -10.13 7.64 9.57
N HIS A 106 -11.46 7.80 9.63
CA HIS A 106 -12.39 6.87 9.00
C HIS A 106 -12.17 6.76 7.49
N VAL A 107 -12.03 7.89 6.80
CA VAL A 107 -11.76 7.94 5.35
C VAL A 107 -10.42 7.30 5.01
N ALA A 108 -9.36 7.60 5.77
CA ALA A 108 -8.05 7.01 5.56
C ALA A 108 -8.09 5.48 5.72
N CYS A 109 -8.77 4.98 6.77
CA CYS A 109 -8.95 3.55 6.98
C CYS A 109 -9.73 2.91 5.83
N TYR A 110 -10.80 3.55 5.36
CA TYR A 110 -11.60 3.05 4.24
C TYR A 110 -10.82 2.95 2.93
N ASN A 111 -9.97 3.95 2.63
CA ASN A 111 -9.18 4.01 1.39
C ASN A 111 -8.15 2.88 1.27
N THR A 112 -7.75 2.26 2.37
CA THR A 112 -6.86 1.07 2.33
C THR A 112 -7.45 -0.09 1.53
N ARG A 113 -8.79 -0.15 1.37
CA ARG A 113 -9.48 -1.19 0.60
C ARG A 113 -9.18 -1.15 -0.91
N LEU A 114 -8.75 0.01 -1.42
CA LEU A 114 -8.50 0.21 -2.84
C LEU A 114 -7.13 -0.33 -3.27
N PHE A 115 -6.14 -0.21 -2.39
CA PHE A 115 -4.74 -0.48 -2.72
C PHE A 115 -4.11 -1.59 -1.87
N GLY A 116 -4.68 -1.88 -0.69
CA GLY A 116 -4.19 -2.91 0.23
C GLY A 116 -4.76 -4.30 -0.08
N PRO A 117 -4.06 -5.38 0.35
CA PRO A 117 -4.63 -6.71 0.33
C PRO A 117 -5.85 -6.78 1.28
N PRO A 118 -6.83 -7.68 1.03
CA PRO A 118 -8.07 -7.75 1.81
C PRO A 118 -7.85 -7.87 3.32
N VAL A 119 -6.78 -8.54 3.75
CA VAL A 119 -6.42 -8.68 5.17
C VAL A 119 -6.20 -7.33 5.87
N ILE A 120 -5.66 -6.32 5.18
CA ILE A 120 -5.47 -4.99 5.76
C ILE A 120 -6.80 -4.28 5.95
N ALA A 121 -7.74 -4.44 5.01
CA ALA A 121 -9.07 -3.87 5.13
C ALA A 121 -9.82 -4.41 6.36
N ASP A 122 -9.67 -5.71 6.65
CA ASP A 122 -10.28 -6.33 7.83
C ASP A 122 -9.61 -5.86 9.14
N ILE A 123 -8.28 -5.73 9.15
CA ILE A 123 -7.50 -5.30 10.33
C ILE A 123 -7.68 -3.81 10.65
N VAL A 124 -7.82 -2.95 9.63
CA VAL A 124 -7.94 -1.50 9.85
C VAL A 124 -9.35 -1.09 10.28
N LYS A 125 -10.37 -1.92 10.03
CA LYS A 125 -11.75 -1.60 10.39
C LYS A 125 -11.92 -1.37 11.91
N PRO A 126 -11.42 -2.25 12.80
CA PRO A 126 -11.39 -1.99 14.25
C PRO A 126 -10.75 -0.66 14.64
N LEU A 127 -9.74 -0.18 13.91
CA LEU A 127 -9.11 1.11 14.20
C LEU A 127 -10.08 2.29 13.99
N ALA A 128 -10.86 2.27 12.91
CA ALA A 128 -11.84 3.31 12.64
C ALA A 128 -13.01 3.29 13.65
N GLU A 129 -13.40 2.11 14.12
CA GLU A 129 -14.42 1.92 15.16
C GLU A 129 -13.92 2.40 16.52
N ALA A 130 -12.74 1.93 16.95
CA ALA A 130 -12.11 2.34 18.20
C ALA A 130 -11.80 3.85 18.24
N GLY A 131 -11.40 4.45 17.11
CA GLY A 131 -11.21 5.89 17.02
C GLY A 131 -12.50 6.69 17.18
N ARG A 132 -13.64 6.15 16.73
CA ARG A 132 -14.97 6.76 16.95
C ARG A 132 -15.39 6.66 18.42
N GLU A 133 -15.20 5.48 19.02
CA GLU A 133 -15.51 5.26 20.43
C GLU A 133 -14.64 6.14 21.34
N ASP A 134 -13.35 6.29 21.03
CA ASP A 134 -12.44 7.16 21.80
C ASP A 134 -12.80 8.63 21.66
N ALA A 135 -13.14 9.08 20.44
CA ALA A 135 -13.66 10.41 20.19
C ALA A 135 -14.95 10.72 20.98
N GLN A 136 -15.90 9.77 20.98
CA GLN A 136 -17.15 9.93 21.73
C GLN A 136 -16.90 10.00 23.24
N ALA A 137 -16.08 9.09 23.80
CA ALA A 137 -15.77 9.08 25.23
C ALA A 137 -15.11 10.40 25.68
N HIS A 138 -14.21 10.97 24.86
CA HIS A 138 -13.59 12.25 25.17
C HIS A 138 -14.56 13.43 25.07
N ARG A 139 -15.55 13.39 24.17
CA ARG A 139 -16.62 14.40 24.13
C ARG A 139 -17.47 14.38 25.38
N GLU A 140 -17.91 13.19 25.79
CA GLU A 140 -18.66 13.02 27.03
C GLU A 140 -17.87 13.61 28.21
N LEU A 141 -16.57 13.31 28.29
CA LEU A 141 -15.70 13.90 29.31
C LEU A 141 -15.65 15.43 29.25
N GLY A 142 -15.47 16.02 28.07
CA GLY A 142 -15.43 17.48 27.89
C GLY A 142 -16.74 18.17 28.29
N MET A 143 -17.88 17.62 27.87
CA MET A 143 -19.21 18.15 28.21
C MET A 143 -19.48 18.07 29.72
N HIS A 144 -19.13 16.96 30.38
CA HIS A 144 -19.35 16.79 31.81
C HIS A 144 -18.38 17.60 32.68
N SER A 145 -17.16 17.86 32.20
CA SER A 145 -16.21 18.75 32.87
C SER A 145 -16.72 20.20 32.90
N MET A 146 -17.26 20.70 31.79
CA MET A 146 -17.84 22.04 31.71
C MET A 146 -19.09 22.23 32.59
N ALA A 147 -19.83 21.16 32.86
CA ALA A 147 -21.08 21.21 33.64
C ALA A 147 -20.87 21.24 35.16
N GLY A 148 -19.63 21.32 35.66
CA GLY A 148 -19.37 21.58 37.09
C GLY A 148 -19.27 20.35 37.99
N GLY A 149 -18.72 19.24 37.49
CA GLY A 149 -18.33 18.09 38.34
C GLY A 149 -19.48 17.12 38.64
N SER A 150 -19.74 16.19 37.71
CA SER A 150 -20.71 15.11 37.92
C SER A 150 -20.07 13.94 38.70
N PRO A 151 -20.79 13.28 39.63
CA PRO A 151 -20.35 12.00 40.22
C PRO A 151 -20.06 10.91 39.18
N GLN A 152 -20.49 11.08 37.92
CA GLN A 152 -20.22 10.19 36.80
C GLN A 152 -18.81 10.36 36.19
N LEU A 153 -18.03 11.38 36.58
CA LEU A 153 -16.72 11.66 36.00
C LEU A 153 -15.74 10.49 36.10
N ALA A 154 -15.74 9.76 37.22
CA ALA A 154 -14.87 8.59 37.39
C ALA A 154 -15.21 7.47 36.39
N GLU A 155 -16.50 7.25 36.12
CA GLU A 155 -16.96 6.26 35.14
C GLU A 155 -16.54 6.68 33.72
N ILE A 156 -16.75 7.95 33.37
CA ILE A 156 -16.38 8.50 32.06
C ILE A 156 -14.87 8.44 31.84
N GLN A 157 -14.06 8.76 32.86
CA GLN A 157 -12.61 8.62 32.82
C GLN A 157 -12.20 7.15 32.58
N GLY A 158 -12.93 6.21 33.19
CA GLY A 158 -12.78 4.77 32.95
C GLY A 158 -13.02 4.39 31.49
N LYS A 159 -14.11 4.90 30.90
CA LYS A 159 -14.45 4.71 29.48
C LYS A 159 -13.37 5.27 28.56
N VAL A 160 -12.95 6.52 28.78
CA VAL A 160 -11.85 7.18 28.02
C VAL A 160 -10.56 6.36 28.07
N ASN A 161 -10.19 5.83 29.24
CA ASN A 161 -9.00 5.02 29.37
C ASN A 161 -9.13 3.67 28.64
N ALA A 162 -10.33 3.08 28.61
CA ALA A 162 -10.60 1.83 27.90
C ALA A 162 -10.59 2.03 26.39
N SER A 163 -11.32 3.02 25.87
CA SER A 163 -11.39 3.34 24.44
C SER A 163 -10.02 3.70 23.87
N ARG A 164 -9.21 4.48 24.61
CA ARG A 164 -7.85 4.82 24.20
C ARG A 164 -6.96 3.60 24.06
N ARG A 165 -7.04 2.66 25.01
CA ARG A 165 -6.28 1.41 24.92
C ARG A 165 -6.72 0.59 23.72
N GLU A 166 -8.01 0.54 23.43
CA GLU A 166 -8.53 -0.15 22.25
C GLU A 166 -8.03 0.48 20.96
N MET A 167 -8.12 1.81 20.83
CA MET A 167 -7.61 2.53 19.66
C MET A 167 -6.11 2.30 19.47
N GLY A 168 -5.33 2.33 20.55
CA GLY A 168 -3.90 2.04 20.51
C GLY A 168 -3.59 0.60 20.08
N ARG A 169 -4.32 -0.39 20.61
CA ARG A 169 -4.19 -1.81 20.21
C ARG A 169 -4.50 -2.01 18.73
N ALA A 170 -5.61 -1.45 18.26
CA ALA A 170 -6.01 -1.54 16.85
C ALA A 170 -4.98 -0.86 15.93
N PHE A 171 -4.41 0.26 16.35
CA PHE A 171 -3.35 0.94 15.60
C PHE A 171 -2.09 0.09 15.51
N THR A 172 -1.63 -0.51 16.61
CA THR A 172 -0.48 -1.43 16.60
C THR A 172 -0.72 -2.63 15.69
N ALA A 173 -1.89 -3.26 15.76
CA ALA A 173 -2.25 -4.37 14.88
C ALA A 173 -2.21 -3.97 13.39
N PHE A 174 -2.71 -2.77 13.08
CA PHE A 174 -2.62 -2.22 11.72
C PHE A 174 -1.17 -1.99 11.29
N THR A 175 -0.34 -1.34 12.11
CA THR A 175 1.05 -1.05 11.73
C THR A 175 1.88 -2.32 11.56
N ASP A 176 1.65 -3.34 12.37
CA ASP A 176 2.32 -4.63 12.27
C ASP A 176 1.95 -5.32 10.95
N ALA A 177 0.65 -5.38 10.63
CA ALA A 177 0.17 -5.96 9.38
C ALA A 177 0.66 -5.18 8.15
N ALA A 178 0.62 -3.85 8.20
CA ALA A 178 1.12 -2.97 7.14
C ALA A 178 2.63 -3.18 6.91
N SER A 179 3.40 -3.31 7.99
CA SER A 179 4.83 -3.62 7.94
C SER A 179 5.09 -4.96 7.25
N THR A 180 4.38 -6.03 7.63
CA THR A 180 4.55 -7.32 6.96
C THR A 180 4.16 -7.29 5.49
N VAL A 181 3.08 -6.60 5.12
CA VAL A 181 2.70 -6.47 3.70
C VAL A 181 3.76 -5.72 2.88
N LEU A 182 4.35 -4.66 3.45
CA LEU A 182 5.34 -3.84 2.75
C LEU A 182 6.74 -4.48 2.69
N LEU A 183 7.14 -5.23 3.72
CA LEU A 183 8.48 -5.81 3.86
C LEU A 183 8.55 -7.28 3.43
N GLY A 184 7.50 -8.06 3.68
CA GLY A 184 7.46 -9.52 3.53
C GLY A 184 7.11 -10.04 2.13
N GLY A 185 6.62 -9.18 1.25
CA GLY A 185 6.09 -9.62 -0.04
C GLY A 185 4.78 -10.41 0.10
N THR A 186 4.13 -10.71 -1.02
CA THR A 186 2.78 -11.30 -1.05
C THR A 186 2.68 -12.72 -0.48
N GLU A 187 3.79 -13.48 -0.44
CA GLU A 187 3.82 -14.84 0.12
C GLU A 187 3.66 -14.86 1.64
N GLU A 188 4.24 -13.89 2.35
CA GLU A 188 4.12 -13.80 3.81
C GLU A 188 2.72 -13.31 4.24
N ALA A 189 2.06 -12.52 3.39
CA ALA A 189 0.66 -12.13 3.58
C ALA A 189 -0.33 -13.31 3.43
N VAL A 190 0.00 -14.30 2.58
CA VAL A 190 -0.75 -15.56 2.47
C VAL A 190 -0.56 -16.42 3.74
N GLU A 191 0.66 -16.48 4.25
CA GLU A 191 0.98 -17.18 5.51
C GLU A 191 0.27 -16.55 6.72
N ILE A 192 0.16 -15.21 6.77
CA ILE A 192 -0.64 -14.50 7.79
C ILE A 192 -2.13 -14.86 7.69
N ARG A 193 -2.69 -14.90 6.48
CA ARG A 193 -4.10 -15.26 6.27
C ARG A 193 -4.40 -16.68 6.75
N ARG A 194 -3.47 -17.61 6.50
CA ARG A 194 -3.52 -18.99 6.99
C ARG A 194 -3.43 -19.06 8.51
N ARG A 195 -2.49 -18.33 9.14
CA ARG A 195 -2.35 -18.28 10.61
C ARG A 195 -3.53 -17.62 11.32
N ALA A 196 -4.20 -16.67 10.66
CA ALA A 196 -5.38 -16.00 11.19
C ALA A 196 -6.68 -16.81 11.06
N GLY A 197 -6.64 -18.02 10.47
CA GLY A 197 -7.84 -18.85 10.28
C GLY A 197 -8.85 -18.26 9.29
N LEU A 198 -8.37 -17.44 8.34
CA LEU A 198 -9.19 -16.74 7.34
C LEU A 198 -9.20 -17.44 5.97
N GLU A 199 -8.70 -18.68 5.88
CA GLU A 199 -8.92 -19.54 4.72
C GLU A 199 -10.37 -20.06 4.77
N ARG A 200 -11.21 -19.59 3.84
CA ARG A 200 -12.47 -20.26 3.49
C ARG A 200 -12.25 -21.14 2.28
#